data_AF-A0AAX4HF55-F1
#
_entry.id   AF-A0AAX4HF55-F1
#
_cell.length_a   1.000
_cell.length_b   1.000
_cell.length_c   1.000
_cell.angle_alpha   90.00
_cell.angle_beta   90.00
_cell.angle_gamma   90.00
#
_symmetry.space_group_name_H-M   'P 1'
#
loop_
_entity.id
_entity.type
_entity.pdbx_description
1 polymer ?
#
loop_
_entity_poly.entity_id
_entity_poly.type
_entity_poly.pdbx_seq_one_letter_code
_entity_poly.pdbx_strand_id
1 'polypeptide(L)'
;MAAVGSKSRNHKLRTKQAPKQALVPVRDVTAQFVAARTRKLQEIELLRLGVQKRFIKLVNLLGNAFLWHKNNKSSYFWLLAGYDSGTYSARAVHAAEIDIVGAENWQDDLDAARCGLCFSQFTILNRKHHCRLCGCVVDENQNLDRSCSAQIPAALLIQKLPQLNYAPEIKGSWATLVEAHTAEQRLARVFSFRCCKTCKNLLLHDPKLRLQLSDDPTKLFTTYQEFLNLKAMVSNLFVRYSEQLESVSLDNTKMLMLRSKLVEYIKELEKKGGFFKAMLTSVGESGLELEVPPLLVSNMYKTSMMFLLDSIQKLKDMNEVQEALSKSPSPVDSVDARAQSPLEVQSPPKLSKREIRERREQLMVINEQKFLVEDLIEKTRKQRKFDEVHTLEESKKDLEAKIAELEEELGDFGF
;
A
#
# COMPACT_ATOMS: atom_id res chain seq x y z
N MET A 1 28.84 10.31 -85.58
CA MET A 1 27.67 9.77 -84.84
C MET A 1 28.19 8.62 -83.99
N ALA A 2 28.53 8.79 -82.70
CA ALA A 2 27.65 9.00 -81.54
C ALA A 2 26.61 7.85 -81.41
N ALA A 3 26.42 7.15 -80.29
CA ALA A 3 26.92 7.31 -78.93
C ALA A 3 26.79 5.98 -78.15
N VAL A 4 27.64 5.86 -77.14
CA VAL A 4 27.70 4.83 -76.08
C VAL A 4 26.63 5.14 -75.02
N GLY A 5 25.86 4.14 -74.60
CA GLY A 5 24.85 4.25 -73.53
C GLY A 5 25.31 3.59 -72.22
N SER A 6 25.46 4.39 -71.17
CA SER A 6 26.00 4.03 -69.86
C SER A 6 24.98 3.36 -68.93
N LYS A 7 25.47 2.45 -68.08
CA LYS A 7 24.73 1.82 -66.98
C LYS A 7 24.66 2.79 -65.79
N SER A 8 23.46 3.17 -65.35
CA SER A 8 23.24 3.88 -64.08
C SER A 8 22.77 2.92 -62.98
N ARG A 9 23.58 2.78 -61.93
CA ARG A 9 23.25 2.07 -60.69
C ARG A 9 22.54 3.04 -59.76
N ASN A 10 21.23 2.85 -59.56
CA ASN A 10 20.47 3.57 -58.54
C ASN A 10 20.72 2.96 -57.15
N HIS A 11 21.51 3.65 -56.32
CA HIS A 11 21.63 3.36 -54.89
C HIS A 11 20.41 3.94 -54.15
N LYS A 12 19.43 3.09 -53.78
CA LYS A 12 18.37 3.47 -52.83
C LYS A 12 18.96 3.55 -51.42
N LEU A 13 19.12 4.78 -50.92
CA LEU A 13 19.38 5.08 -49.51
C LEU A 13 18.19 4.60 -48.67
N ARG A 14 18.38 3.50 -47.95
CA ARG A 14 17.45 2.95 -46.97
C ARG A 14 17.58 3.78 -45.70
N THR A 15 16.67 4.74 -45.50
CA THR A 15 16.51 5.45 -44.23
C THR A 15 16.19 4.44 -43.12
N LYS A 16 17.13 4.24 -42.20
CA LYS A 16 16.89 3.45 -40.99
C LYS A 16 15.94 4.26 -40.10
N GLN A 17 14.66 3.90 -40.09
CA GLN A 17 13.72 4.38 -39.06
C GLN A 17 14.26 3.93 -37.69
N ALA A 18 14.41 4.89 -36.79
CA ALA A 18 14.79 4.63 -35.40
C ALA A 18 13.77 3.69 -34.74
N PRO A 19 14.22 2.77 -33.86
CA PRO A 19 13.32 1.87 -33.17
C PRO A 19 12.40 2.68 -32.27
N LYS A 20 11.09 2.68 -32.55
CA LYS A 20 10.08 3.17 -31.63
C LYS A 20 10.18 2.32 -30.37
N GLN A 21 10.77 2.85 -29.30
CA GLN A 21 10.75 2.23 -27.98
C GLN A 21 9.28 1.99 -27.61
N ALA A 22 8.89 0.72 -27.56
CA ALA A 22 7.56 0.32 -27.14
C ALA A 22 7.44 0.60 -25.64
N LEU A 23 6.83 1.74 -25.30
CA LEU A 23 6.34 2.01 -23.95
C LEU A 23 5.56 0.77 -23.49
N VAL A 24 6.03 0.12 -22.43
CA VAL A 24 5.29 -0.97 -21.78
C VAL A 24 3.88 -0.43 -21.49
N PRO A 25 2.82 -1.03 -22.05
CA PRO A 25 1.47 -0.50 -21.88
C PRO A 25 1.07 -0.62 -20.42
N VAL A 26 1.17 0.48 -19.68
CA VAL A 26 0.69 0.57 -18.29
C VAL A 26 -0.82 0.65 -18.35
N ARG A 27 -1.50 -0.45 -18.00
CA ARG A 27 -2.96 -0.47 -17.85
C ARG A 27 -3.34 0.22 -16.54
N ASP A 28 -3.67 1.51 -16.61
CA ASP A 28 -4.21 2.23 -15.47
C ASP A 28 -5.63 1.74 -15.15
N VAL A 29 -5.78 1.06 -14.01
CA VAL A 29 -7.06 0.59 -13.48
C VAL A 29 -7.50 1.39 -12.26
N THR A 30 -6.86 2.52 -11.97
CA THR A 30 -7.15 3.34 -10.77
C THR A 30 -8.61 3.76 -10.72
N ALA A 31 -9.17 4.24 -11.83
CA ALA A 31 -10.58 4.60 -11.90
C ALA A 31 -11.52 3.43 -11.59
N GLN A 32 -11.18 2.23 -12.07
CA GLN A 32 -11.97 1.01 -11.81
C GLN A 32 -11.89 0.61 -10.34
N PHE A 33 -10.69 0.67 -9.76
CA PHE A 33 -10.47 0.41 -8.33
C PHE A 33 -11.20 1.42 -7.45
N VAL A 34 -11.12 2.72 -7.75
CA VAL A 34 -11.81 3.79 -7.02
C VAL A 34 -13.32 3.57 -7.10
N ALA A 35 -13.87 3.26 -8.28
CA ALA A 35 -15.30 2.98 -8.43
C ALA A 35 -15.74 1.77 -7.61
N ALA A 36 -14.98 0.66 -7.66
CA ALA A 36 -15.27 -0.55 -6.88
C ALA A 36 -15.18 -0.30 -5.36
N ARG A 37 -14.14 0.43 -4.92
CA ARG A 37 -13.96 0.81 -3.52
C ARG A 37 -15.10 1.71 -3.04
N THR A 38 -15.47 2.73 -3.82
CA THR A 38 -16.57 3.64 -3.48
C THR A 38 -17.88 2.88 -3.32
N ARG A 39 -18.20 1.98 -4.25
CA ARG A 39 -19.38 1.10 -4.13
C ARG A 39 -19.34 0.29 -2.83
N LYS A 40 -18.18 -0.31 -2.51
CA LYS A 40 -18.04 -1.10 -1.29
C LYS A 40 -18.20 -0.28 -0.01
N LEU A 41 -17.65 0.94 0.01
CA LEU A 41 -17.80 1.86 1.13
C LEU A 41 -19.26 2.30 1.30
N GLN A 42 -19.97 2.57 0.20
CA GLN A 42 -21.40 2.89 0.22
C GLN A 42 -22.24 1.72 0.76
N GLU A 43 -21.97 0.48 0.33
CA GLU A 43 -22.63 -0.72 0.89
C GLU A 43 -22.43 -0.83 2.41
N ILE A 44 -21.19 -0.66 2.87
CA ILE A 44 -20.86 -0.71 4.30
C ILE A 44 -21.59 0.41 5.05
N GLU A 45 -21.65 1.61 4.48
CA GLU A 45 -22.36 2.74 5.10
C GLU A 45 -23.86 2.50 5.21
N LEU A 46 -24.49 1.93 4.16
CA LEU A 46 -25.88 1.50 4.22
C LEU A 46 -26.13 0.47 5.31
N LEU A 47 -25.23 -0.51 5.46
CA LEU A 47 -25.30 -1.50 6.54
C LEU A 47 -25.19 -0.84 7.93
N ARG A 48 -24.30 0.14 8.11
CA ARG A 48 -24.16 0.90 9.36
C ARG A 48 -25.43 1.64 9.71
N LEU A 49 -25.99 2.39 8.76
CA LEU A 49 -27.23 3.13 8.95
C LEU A 49 -28.40 2.19 9.28
N GLY A 50 -28.49 1.04 8.60
CA GLY A 50 -29.47 0.01 8.90
C GLY A 50 -29.34 -0.54 10.32
N VAL A 51 -28.12 -0.88 10.75
CA VAL A 51 -27.85 -1.36 12.11
C VAL A 51 -28.15 -0.29 13.16
N GLN A 52 -27.78 0.98 12.93
CA GLN A 52 -28.10 2.09 13.83
C GLN A 52 -29.60 2.30 13.97
N LYS A 53 -30.35 2.30 12.86
CA LYS A 53 -31.81 2.45 12.88
C LYS A 53 -32.48 1.34 13.68
N ARG A 54 -32.05 0.09 13.49
CA ARG A 54 -32.56 -1.06 14.26
C ARG A 54 -32.16 -0.99 15.72
N PHE A 55 -30.93 -0.57 16.02
CA PHE A 55 -30.47 -0.35 17.39
C PHE A 55 -31.32 0.70 18.12
N ILE A 56 -31.61 1.84 17.49
CA ILE A 56 -32.48 2.88 18.08
C ILE A 56 -33.87 2.31 18.42
N LYS A 57 -34.49 1.59 17.47
CA LYS A 57 -35.80 0.95 17.70
C LYS A 57 -35.74 -0.08 18.84
N LEU A 58 -34.69 -0.90 18.87
CA LEU A 58 -34.50 -1.92 19.90
C LEU A 58 -34.30 -1.30 21.29
N VAL A 59 -33.50 -0.24 21.39
CA VAL A 59 -33.31 0.51 22.63
C VAL A 59 -34.63 1.13 23.10
N ASN A 60 -35.44 1.69 22.20
CA ASN A 60 -36.75 2.22 22.57
C ASN A 60 -37.67 1.12 23.13
N LEU A 61 -37.71 -0.05 22.48
CA LEU A 61 -38.49 -1.21 22.93
C LEU A 61 -38.03 -1.69 24.32
N LEU A 62 -36.75 -2.03 24.44
CA LEU A 62 -36.20 -2.61 25.67
C LEU A 62 -36.14 -1.60 26.82
N GLY A 63 -35.90 -0.32 26.51
CA GLY A 63 -35.88 0.75 27.49
C GLY A 63 -37.26 0.99 28.09
N ASN A 64 -38.30 1.03 27.25
CA ASN A 64 -39.68 1.13 27.73
C ASN A 64 -40.09 -0.11 28.53
N ALA A 65 -39.69 -1.31 28.09
CA ALA A 65 -39.91 -2.55 28.85
C ALA A 65 -39.26 -2.49 30.23
N PHE A 66 -37.99 -2.08 30.30
CA PHE A 66 -37.26 -1.94 31.56
C PHE A 66 -37.93 -0.94 32.51
N LEU A 67 -38.29 0.24 32.01
CA LEU A 67 -38.96 1.28 32.82
C LEU A 67 -40.32 0.79 33.33
N TRP A 68 -41.08 0.09 32.49
CA TRP A 68 -42.37 -0.47 32.88
C TRP A 68 -42.23 -1.52 33.98
N HIS A 69 -41.30 -2.47 33.84
CA HIS A 69 -41.03 -3.49 34.86
C HIS A 69 -40.46 -2.90 36.15
N LYS A 70 -39.59 -1.90 36.06
CA LYS A 70 -39.05 -1.17 37.22
C LYS A 70 -40.16 -0.49 38.03
N ASN A 71 -41.14 0.11 37.36
CA ASN A 71 -42.22 0.84 38.01
C ASN A 71 -43.38 -0.06 38.48
N ASN A 72 -43.52 -1.27 37.92
CA ASN A 72 -44.61 -2.20 38.24
C ASN A 72 -44.09 -3.46 38.96
N LYS A 73 -43.97 -3.40 40.30
CA LYS A 73 -43.47 -4.52 41.12
C LYS A 73 -44.23 -5.85 40.93
N SER A 74 -45.55 -5.78 40.72
CA SER A 74 -46.36 -6.98 40.44
C SER A 74 -45.98 -7.62 39.09
N SER A 75 -45.70 -6.80 38.08
CA SER A 75 -45.23 -7.29 36.79
C SER A 75 -43.83 -7.89 36.87
N TYR A 76 -42.91 -7.23 37.59
CA TYR A 76 -41.59 -7.78 37.85
C TYR A 76 -41.67 -9.18 38.47
N PHE A 77 -42.56 -9.37 39.45
CA PHE A 77 -42.82 -10.69 40.04
C PHE A 77 -43.27 -11.74 39.00
N TRP A 78 -44.17 -11.38 38.08
CA TRP A 78 -44.62 -12.28 37.00
C TRP A 78 -43.54 -12.56 35.95
N LEU A 79 -42.69 -11.58 35.64
CA LEU A 79 -41.49 -11.76 34.83
C LEU A 79 -40.51 -12.75 35.50
N LEU A 80 -40.36 -12.69 36.83
CA LEU A 80 -39.55 -13.66 37.58
C LEU A 80 -40.17 -15.07 37.57
N ALA A 81 -41.49 -15.17 37.56
CA ALA A 81 -42.24 -16.43 37.59
C ALA A 81 -42.43 -17.07 36.20
N GLY A 82 -42.17 -16.35 35.10
CA GLY A 82 -42.29 -16.85 33.74
C GLY A 82 -43.71 -16.89 33.18
N TYR A 83 -44.66 -16.19 33.81
CA TYR A 83 -46.09 -16.17 33.44
C TYR A 83 -46.56 -14.79 32.95
N ASP A 84 -45.65 -13.94 32.48
CA ASP A 84 -46.01 -12.59 32.02
C ASP A 84 -46.83 -12.63 30.71
N SER A 85 -48.06 -12.11 30.74
CA SER A 85 -48.95 -11.95 29.59
C SER A 85 -49.21 -10.48 29.24
N GLY A 86 -48.41 -9.55 29.78
CA GLY A 86 -48.53 -8.12 29.56
C GLY A 86 -47.92 -7.60 28.26
N THR A 87 -47.98 -6.28 28.09
CA THR A 87 -47.45 -5.55 26.93
C THR A 87 -45.96 -5.78 26.70
N TYR A 88 -45.18 -6.00 27.77
CA TYR A 88 -43.74 -6.28 27.74
C TYR A 88 -43.40 -7.69 28.21
N SER A 89 -44.28 -8.66 27.93
CA SER A 89 -43.99 -10.07 28.09
C SER A 89 -42.82 -10.52 27.19
N ALA A 90 -42.12 -11.57 27.59
CA ALA A 90 -40.99 -12.11 26.82
C ALA A 90 -41.39 -12.44 25.37
N ARG A 91 -42.61 -12.95 25.15
CA ARG A 91 -43.15 -13.25 23.81
C ARG A 91 -43.42 -12.00 23.00
N ALA A 92 -44.04 -10.98 23.61
CA ALA A 92 -44.34 -9.71 22.94
C ALA A 92 -43.05 -8.97 22.55
N VAL A 93 -42.07 -8.92 23.47
CA VAL A 93 -40.76 -8.33 23.19
C VAL A 93 -40.05 -9.08 22.07
N HIS A 94 -40.03 -10.41 22.11
CA HIS A 94 -39.39 -11.21 21.06
C HIS A 94 -40.04 -11.00 19.68
N ALA A 95 -41.37 -10.94 19.60
CA ALA A 95 -42.07 -10.64 18.35
C ALA A 95 -41.71 -9.23 17.82
N ALA A 96 -41.61 -8.24 18.71
CA ALA A 96 -41.18 -6.90 18.34
C ALA A 96 -39.70 -6.85 17.93
N GLU A 97 -38.81 -7.65 18.53
CA GLU A 97 -37.42 -7.80 18.08
C GLU A 97 -37.34 -8.30 16.63
N ILE A 98 -38.18 -9.29 16.28
CA ILE A 98 -38.29 -9.82 14.91
C ILE A 98 -38.79 -8.73 13.96
N ASP A 99 -39.85 -8.00 14.32
CA ASP A 99 -40.40 -6.90 13.51
C ASP A 99 -39.37 -5.78 13.26
N ILE A 100 -38.58 -5.42 14.28
CA ILE A 100 -37.52 -4.42 14.15
C ILE A 100 -36.48 -4.82 13.10
N VAL A 101 -36.14 -6.12 13.04
CA VAL A 101 -35.19 -6.69 12.07
C VAL A 101 -35.82 -6.89 10.70
N GLY A 102 -37.12 -7.17 10.65
CA GLY A 102 -37.85 -7.62 9.47
C GLY A 102 -37.88 -9.16 9.41
N ALA A 103 -39.06 -9.74 9.22
CA ALA A 103 -39.25 -11.20 9.19
C ALA A 103 -38.40 -11.86 8.09
N GLU A 104 -38.16 -11.15 6.98
CA GLU A 104 -37.32 -11.59 5.87
C GLU A 104 -35.83 -11.65 6.19
N ASN A 105 -35.39 -10.89 7.21
CA ASN A 105 -33.99 -10.87 7.66
C ASN A 105 -33.77 -11.74 8.90
N TRP A 106 -34.84 -12.19 9.54
CA TRP A 106 -34.77 -13.09 10.69
C TRP A 106 -34.63 -14.53 10.23
N GLN A 107 -33.43 -15.09 10.41
CA GLN A 107 -33.12 -16.43 9.91
C GLN A 107 -33.84 -17.51 10.73
N ASP A 108 -34.46 -18.48 10.04
CA ASP A 108 -35.07 -19.64 10.68
C ASP A 108 -33.98 -20.53 11.31
N ASP A 109 -34.25 -21.04 12.51
CA ASP A 109 -33.36 -21.98 13.18
C ASP A 109 -33.17 -23.26 12.36
N LEU A 110 -34.18 -23.74 11.65
CA LEU A 110 -34.10 -24.95 10.83
C LEU A 110 -33.09 -24.81 9.68
N ASP A 111 -33.01 -23.62 9.09
CA ASP A 111 -32.10 -23.32 7.98
C ASP A 111 -30.65 -23.12 8.46
N ALA A 112 -30.47 -22.79 9.74
CA ALA A 112 -29.17 -22.51 10.33
C ALA A 112 -28.46 -23.78 10.85
N ALA A 113 -27.75 -24.50 9.98
CA ALA A 113 -26.91 -25.63 10.41
C ALA A 113 -25.54 -25.20 11.00
N ARG A 114 -25.08 -24.00 10.64
CA ARG A 114 -23.76 -23.46 11.01
C ARG A 114 -23.85 -21.98 11.38
N CYS A 115 -22.94 -21.51 12.23
CA CYS A 115 -22.82 -20.10 12.60
C CYS A 115 -22.58 -19.22 11.37
N GLY A 116 -23.36 -18.15 11.22
CA GLY A 116 -23.24 -17.21 10.10
C GLY A 116 -21.95 -16.38 10.06
N LEU A 117 -21.07 -16.49 11.07
CA LEU A 117 -19.80 -15.75 11.13
C LEU A 117 -18.57 -16.66 11.05
N CYS A 118 -18.48 -17.67 11.92
CA CYS A 118 -17.31 -18.57 11.97
C CYS A 118 -17.53 -19.91 11.26
N PHE A 119 -18.75 -20.18 10.77
CA PHE A 119 -19.15 -21.43 10.12
C PHE A 119 -19.02 -22.70 10.98
N SER A 120 -18.80 -22.57 12.29
CA SER A 120 -18.87 -23.70 13.23
C SER A 120 -20.25 -24.35 13.18
N GLN A 121 -20.27 -25.69 13.19
CA GLN A 121 -21.50 -26.45 13.23
C GLN A 121 -22.20 -26.30 14.58
N PHE A 122 -23.52 -26.13 14.56
CA PHE A 122 -24.31 -26.12 15.79
C PHE A 122 -24.49 -27.53 16.34
N THR A 123 -24.38 -27.65 17.66
CA THR A 123 -24.51 -28.90 18.42
C THR A 123 -25.28 -28.63 19.71
N ILE A 124 -25.43 -29.63 20.57
CA ILE A 124 -26.08 -29.46 21.89
C ILE A 124 -25.27 -28.49 22.78
N LEU A 125 -23.94 -28.48 22.62
CA LEU A 125 -23.02 -27.60 23.34
C LEU A 125 -22.84 -26.24 22.65
N ASN A 126 -22.78 -26.23 21.32
CA ASN A 126 -22.73 -25.02 20.52
C ASN A 126 -24.13 -24.62 20.05
N ARG A 127 -24.84 -23.84 20.88
CA ARG A 127 -26.27 -23.53 20.65
C ARG A 127 -26.45 -22.35 19.70
N LYS A 128 -27.61 -22.36 19.04
CA LYS A 128 -28.05 -21.30 18.12
C LYS A 128 -28.49 -20.06 18.88
N HIS A 129 -28.09 -18.90 18.40
CA HIS A 129 -28.58 -17.64 18.90
C HIS A 129 -28.73 -16.58 17.80
N HIS A 130 -29.86 -15.89 17.75
CA HIS A 130 -30.02 -14.77 16.81
C HIS A 130 -29.32 -13.49 17.27
N CYS A 131 -28.76 -12.74 16.34
CA CYS A 131 -28.42 -11.34 16.58
C CYS A 131 -29.68 -10.47 16.53
N ARG A 132 -29.97 -9.70 17.59
CA ARG A 132 -31.16 -8.82 17.64
C ARG A 132 -31.05 -7.58 16.74
N LEU A 133 -29.92 -7.39 16.07
CA LEU A 133 -29.70 -6.29 15.11
C LEU A 133 -29.66 -6.73 13.65
N CYS A 134 -29.55 -8.02 13.34
CA CYS A 134 -29.53 -8.48 11.95
C CYS A 134 -30.26 -9.80 11.70
N GLY A 135 -30.75 -10.49 12.73
CA GLY A 135 -31.50 -11.74 12.58
C GLY A 135 -30.65 -12.97 12.23
N CYS A 136 -29.36 -12.83 11.94
CA CYS A 136 -28.49 -13.99 11.66
C CYS A 136 -28.31 -14.88 12.89
N VAL A 137 -28.28 -16.20 12.66
CA VAL A 137 -27.98 -17.19 13.69
C VAL A 137 -26.46 -17.32 13.87
N VAL A 138 -26.00 -17.15 15.09
CA VAL A 138 -24.60 -17.09 15.50
C VAL A 138 -24.36 -17.90 16.77
N ASP A 139 -23.11 -18.29 16.99
CA ASP A 139 -22.69 -18.97 18.21
C ASP A 139 -22.34 -18.02 19.36
N GLU A 140 -22.18 -18.62 20.53
CA GLU A 140 -21.57 -18.04 21.72
C GLU A 140 -20.37 -18.91 22.11
N ASN A 141 -19.28 -18.81 21.34
CA ASN A 141 -18.03 -19.48 21.68
C ASN A 141 -17.42 -18.85 22.95
N GLN A 142 -17.08 -19.68 23.94
CA GLN A 142 -16.58 -19.23 25.26
C GLN A 142 -15.15 -18.69 25.23
N ASN A 143 -14.39 -18.92 24.15
CA ASN A 143 -13.11 -18.25 23.94
C ASN A 143 -13.34 -16.81 23.48
N LEU A 144 -13.08 -15.82 24.35
CA LEU A 144 -13.37 -14.40 24.14
C LEU A 144 -12.85 -13.85 22.79
N ASP A 145 -11.69 -14.31 22.34
CA ASP A 145 -11.08 -13.87 21.07
C ASP A 145 -11.83 -14.36 19.82
N ARG A 146 -12.64 -15.43 19.98
CA ARG A 146 -13.37 -16.11 18.90
C ARG A 146 -14.89 -16.10 19.08
N SER A 147 -15.44 -15.38 20.06
CA SER A 147 -16.90 -15.30 20.21
C SER A 147 -17.54 -14.54 19.04
N CYS A 148 -18.53 -15.16 18.39
CA CYS A 148 -19.25 -14.53 17.28
C CYS A 148 -20.34 -13.58 17.77
N SER A 149 -20.79 -13.73 19.01
CA SER A 149 -21.81 -12.89 19.63
C SER A 149 -21.66 -12.84 21.14
N ALA A 150 -22.29 -11.83 21.75
CA ALA A 150 -22.40 -11.71 23.19
C ALA A 150 -23.74 -11.08 23.58
N GLN A 151 -24.20 -11.36 24.80
CA GLN A 151 -25.23 -10.57 25.46
C GLN A 151 -24.62 -9.25 25.93
N ILE A 152 -25.16 -8.13 25.45
CA ILE A 152 -24.64 -6.79 25.74
C ILE A 152 -25.74 -5.98 26.45
N PRO A 153 -25.44 -5.36 27.61
CA PRO A 153 -26.31 -4.38 28.21
C PRO A 153 -26.48 -3.18 27.28
N ALA A 154 -27.72 -2.85 26.90
CA ALA A 154 -28.00 -1.74 26.00
C ALA A 154 -27.53 -0.40 26.62
N ALA A 155 -27.55 -0.31 27.95
CA ALA A 155 -27.04 0.80 28.76
C ALA A 155 -25.62 1.24 28.37
N LEU A 156 -24.71 0.29 28.13
CA LEU A 156 -23.32 0.59 27.76
C LEU A 156 -23.23 1.17 26.34
N LEU A 157 -24.08 0.67 25.44
CA LEU A 157 -24.07 1.11 24.04
C LEU A 157 -24.71 2.49 23.88
N ILE A 158 -25.80 2.79 24.60
CA ILE A 158 -26.39 4.13 24.56
C ILE A 158 -25.41 5.18 25.11
N GLN A 159 -24.63 4.85 26.15
CA GLN A 159 -23.60 5.74 26.69
C GLN A 159 -22.49 6.03 25.67
N LYS A 160 -22.12 5.05 24.85
CA LYS A 160 -21.14 5.20 23.76
C LYS A 160 -21.70 5.89 22.53
N LEU A 161 -23.02 5.94 22.38
CA LEU A 161 -23.71 6.45 21.20
C LEU A 161 -24.77 7.51 21.56
N PRO A 162 -24.43 8.57 22.34
CA PRO A 162 -25.41 9.56 22.78
C PRO A 162 -25.99 10.39 21.62
N GLN A 163 -25.29 10.47 20.49
CA GLN A 163 -25.66 11.24 19.32
C GLN A 163 -26.82 10.65 18.50
N LEU A 164 -27.22 9.41 18.76
CA LEU A 164 -28.31 8.77 18.03
C LEU A 164 -29.67 9.34 18.44
N ASN A 165 -30.64 9.32 17.52
CA ASN A 165 -31.95 9.92 17.76
C ASN A 165 -32.91 8.97 18.50
N TYR A 166 -32.68 8.77 19.79
CA TYR A 166 -33.59 8.01 20.66
C TYR A 166 -34.94 8.72 20.88
N ALA A 167 -35.97 7.94 21.24
CA ALA A 167 -37.29 8.47 21.54
C ALA A 167 -37.27 9.43 22.77
N PRO A 168 -38.20 10.39 22.86
CA PRO A 168 -38.25 11.36 23.98
C PRO A 168 -38.31 10.70 25.35
N GLU A 169 -39.03 9.59 25.49
CA GLU A 169 -39.19 8.85 26.75
C GLU A 169 -37.85 8.28 27.25
N ILE A 170 -37.04 7.78 26.30
CA ILE A 170 -35.69 7.27 26.55
C ILE A 170 -34.75 8.40 26.96
N LYS A 171 -34.82 9.54 26.26
CA LYS A 171 -34.02 10.73 26.58
C LYS A 171 -34.38 11.30 27.96
N GLY A 172 -35.68 11.35 28.29
CA GLY A 172 -36.17 11.81 29.59
C GLY A 172 -35.74 10.89 30.75
N SER A 173 -35.56 9.60 30.47
CA SER A 173 -35.16 8.59 31.46
C SER A 173 -33.67 8.20 31.38
N TRP A 174 -32.84 9.01 30.73
CA TRP A 174 -31.45 8.65 30.38
C TRP A 174 -30.61 8.23 31.59
N ALA A 175 -30.64 9.03 32.67
CA ALA A 175 -29.87 8.74 33.89
C ALA A 175 -30.21 7.36 34.48
N THR A 176 -31.50 6.99 34.47
CA THR A 176 -31.94 5.67 34.94
C THR A 176 -31.50 4.54 34.00
N LEU A 177 -31.53 4.76 32.69
CA LEU A 177 -31.24 3.72 31.70
C LEU A 177 -29.75 3.43 31.55
N VAL A 178 -28.88 4.43 31.70
CA VAL A 178 -27.41 4.23 31.68
C VAL A 178 -26.96 3.38 32.87
N GLU A 179 -27.64 3.47 34.00
CA GLU A 179 -27.36 2.66 35.19
C GLU A 179 -28.14 1.33 35.22
N ALA A 180 -28.97 1.03 34.22
CA ALA A 180 -29.80 -0.17 34.24
C ALA A 180 -29.01 -1.49 34.36
N HIS A 181 -27.73 -1.49 33.99
CA HIS A 181 -26.83 -2.64 34.12
C HIS A 181 -26.42 -2.94 35.57
N THR A 182 -26.60 -2.01 36.52
CA THR A 182 -26.32 -2.20 37.96
C THR A 182 -27.55 -2.68 38.74
N ALA A 183 -28.72 -2.72 38.10
CA ALA A 183 -29.94 -3.22 38.71
C ALA A 183 -29.87 -4.72 39.02
N GLU A 184 -30.87 -5.24 39.75
CA GLU A 184 -31.00 -6.67 40.00
C GLU A 184 -30.87 -7.49 38.71
N GLN A 185 -30.14 -8.62 38.78
CA GLN A 185 -29.65 -9.36 37.63
C GLN A 185 -30.74 -9.70 36.59
N ARG A 186 -31.98 -9.97 37.03
CA ARG A 186 -33.10 -10.28 36.10
C ARG A 186 -33.68 -9.03 35.44
N LEU A 187 -33.76 -7.91 36.15
CA LEU A 187 -34.22 -6.63 35.58
C LEU A 187 -33.18 -6.05 34.60
N ALA A 188 -31.89 -6.15 34.92
CA ALA A 188 -30.80 -5.75 34.01
C ALA A 188 -30.82 -6.52 32.67
N ARG A 189 -31.26 -7.78 32.68
CA ARG A 189 -31.42 -8.60 31.46
C ARG A 189 -32.54 -8.10 30.54
N VAL A 190 -33.56 -7.41 31.06
CA VAL A 190 -34.64 -6.82 30.23
C VAL A 190 -34.07 -5.74 29.32
N PHE A 191 -33.06 -4.99 29.78
CA PHE A 191 -32.36 -3.98 28.98
C PHE A 191 -31.03 -4.50 28.42
N SER A 192 -31.00 -5.78 28.03
CA SER A 192 -29.86 -6.43 27.40
C SER A 192 -30.31 -7.15 26.14
N PHE A 193 -29.42 -7.27 25.15
CA PHE A 193 -29.71 -8.00 23.91
C PHE A 193 -28.46 -8.68 23.36
N ARG A 194 -28.66 -9.76 22.59
CA ARG A 194 -27.56 -10.42 21.89
C ARG A 194 -27.18 -9.66 20.62
N CYS A 195 -25.90 -9.34 20.49
CA CYS A 195 -25.33 -8.68 19.33
C CYS A 195 -24.17 -9.50 18.75
N CYS A 196 -24.16 -9.71 17.44
CA CYS A 196 -23.04 -10.35 16.76
C CYS A 196 -21.86 -9.39 16.58
N LYS A 197 -20.66 -9.95 16.41
CA LYS A 197 -19.41 -9.18 16.23
C LYS A 197 -19.49 -8.22 15.05
N THR A 198 -20.12 -8.63 13.94
CA THR A 198 -20.33 -7.78 12.76
C THR A 198 -21.19 -6.57 13.07
N CYS A 199 -22.37 -6.76 13.69
CA CYS A 199 -23.24 -5.65 14.07
C CYS A 199 -22.60 -4.74 15.11
N LYS A 200 -21.88 -5.30 16.10
CA LYS A 200 -21.12 -4.52 17.07
C LYS A 200 -20.12 -3.59 16.37
N ASN A 201 -19.33 -4.13 15.45
CA ASN A 201 -18.31 -3.38 14.73
C ASN A 201 -18.91 -2.33 13.78
N LEU A 202 -20.05 -2.61 13.15
CA LEU A 202 -20.77 -1.63 12.34
C LEU A 202 -21.36 -0.51 13.21
N LEU A 203 -21.95 -0.85 14.35
CA LEU A 203 -22.61 0.08 15.24
C LEU A 203 -21.62 1.03 15.92
N LEU A 204 -20.49 0.51 16.39
CA LEU A 204 -19.44 1.26 17.09
C LEU A 204 -18.35 1.81 16.14
N HIS A 205 -18.61 1.83 14.83
CA HIS A 205 -17.64 2.37 13.88
C HIS A 205 -17.53 3.89 14.05
N ASP A 206 -16.38 4.36 14.55
CA ASP A 206 -16.02 5.77 14.57
C ASP A 206 -14.89 6.06 13.56
N PRO A 207 -15.19 6.75 12.43
CA PRO A 207 -14.17 7.16 11.48
C PRO A 207 -13.15 8.12 12.10
N LYS A 208 -13.55 8.97 13.06
CA LYS A 208 -12.69 9.98 13.67
C LYS A 208 -11.70 9.35 14.62
N LEU A 209 -12.14 8.41 15.47
CA LEU A 209 -11.24 7.67 16.36
C LEU A 209 -10.15 6.93 15.56
N ARG A 210 -10.49 6.37 14.39
CA ARG A 210 -9.51 5.69 13.53
C ARG A 210 -8.50 6.63 12.86
N LEU A 211 -8.90 7.89 12.60
CA LEU A 211 -8.01 8.95 12.11
C LEU A 211 -7.18 9.57 13.25
N GLN A 212 -7.70 9.58 14.47
CA GLN A 212 -7.03 10.09 15.67
C GLN A 212 -6.03 9.09 16.27
N LEU A 213 -6.24 7.79 16.07
CA LEU A 213 -5.29 6.74 16.45
C LEU A 213 -4.14 6.58 15.43
N SER A 214 -4.18 7.29 14.31
CA SER A 214 -3.10 7.33 13.32
C SER A 214 -2.40 8.68 13.38
N ASP A 215 -1.40 8.79 14.25
CA ASP A 215 -0.45 9.89 14.15
C ASP A 215 0.45 9.67 12.93
N ASP A 216 0.22 10.47 11.88
CA ASP A 216 1.09 10.70 10.71
C ASP A 216 1.19 9.65 9.55
N PRO A 217 0.08 9.12 8.99
CA PRO A 217 0.08 8.68 7.59
C PRO A 217 0.22 9.86 6.61
N THR A 218 0.07 11.10 7.08
CA THR A 218 0.10 12.34 6.28
C THR A 218 1.44 12.49 5.57
N LYS A 219 2.58 12.27 6.25
CA LYS A 219 3.90 12.40 5.63
C LYS A 219 4.15 11.39 4.51
N LEU A 220 3.70 10.15 4.66
CA LEU A 220 3.81 9.12 3.61
C LEU A 220 3.05 9.57 2.35
N PHE A 221 1.76 9.91 2.51
CA PHE A 221 0.92 10.29 1.37
C PHE A 221 1.35 11.63 0.75
N THR A 222 1.81 12.58 1.56
CA THR A 222 2.36 13.86 1.08
C THR A 222 3.62 13.62 0.25
N THR A 223 4.54 12.78 0.73
CA THR A 223 5.77 12.44 0.00
C THR A 223 5.45 11.73 -1.32
N TYR A 224 4.44 10.85 -1.34
CA TYR A 224 4.00 10.20 -2.58
C TYR A 224 3.35 11.17 -3.56
N GLN A 225 2.57 12.14 -3.07
CA GLN A 225 2.00 13.18 -3.92
C GLN A 225 3.10 14.06 -4.54
N GLU A 226 4.12 14.42 -3.78
CA GLU A 226 5.30 15.12 -4.29
C GLU A 226 6.02 14.31 -5.38
N PHE A 227 6.18 12.99 -5.18
CA PHE A 227 6.72 12.10 -6.21
C PHE A 227 5.88 12.12 -7.50
N LEU A 228 4.55 12.07 -7.40
CA LEU A 228 3.67 12.13 -8.58
C LEU A 228 3.79 13.47 -9.33
N ASN A 229 3.93 14.58 -8.59
CA ASN A 229 4.15 15.90 -9.19
C ASN A 229 5.50 15.96 -9.92
N LEU A 230 6.58 15.48 -9.29
CA LEU A 230 7.90 15.38 -9.92
C LEU A 230 7.86 14.51 -11.18
N LYS A 231 7.17 13.37 -11.13
CA LYS A 231 6.96 12.47 -12.27
C LYS A 231 6.31 13.20 -13.45
N ALA A 232 5.29 14.01 -13.20
CA ALA A 232 4.62 14.80 -14.23
C ALA A 232 5.55 15.88 -14.82
N MET A 233 6.31 16.58 -13.97
CA MET A 233 7.27 17.61 -14.41
C MET A 233 8.39 17.02 -15.28
N VAL A 234 9.00 15.91 -14.86
CA VAL A 234 10.02 15.19 -15.62
C VAL A 234 9.48 14.72 -16.97
N SER A 235 8.28 14.16 -16.99
CA SER A 235 7.62 13.72 -18.23
C SER A 235 7.43 14.90 -19.20
N ASN A 236 7.01 16.07 -18.71
CA ASN A 236 6.85 17.27 -19.54
C ASN A 236 8.20 17.82 -20.05
N LEU A 237 9.24 17.82 -19.22
CA LEU A 237 10.58 18.23 -19.63
C LEU A 237 11.15 17.32 -20.72
N PHE A 238 10.91 16.01 -20.64
CA PHE A 238 11.32 15.08 -21.70
C PHE A 238 10.65 15.39 -23.04
N VAL A 239 9.36 15.74 -23.05
CA VAL A 239 8.66 16.16 -24.28
C VAL A 239 9.31 17.40 -24.88
N ARG A 240 9.58 18.42 -24.05
CA ARG A 240 10.24 19.66 -24.52
C ARG A 240 11.66 19.40 -25.03
N TYR A 241 12.40 18.51 -24.39
CA TYR A 241 13.75 18.14 -24.83
C TYR A 241 13.67 17.42 -26.19
N SER A 242 12.73 16.48 -26.39
CA SER A 242 12.57 15.82 -27.69
C SER A 242 12.19 16.81 -28.80
N GLU A 243 11.30 17.75 -28.52
CA GLU A 243 10.93 18.81 -29.49
C GLU A 243 12.14 19.66 -29.90
N GLN A 244 13.05 19.94 -28.97
CA GLN A 244 14.29 20.66 -29.28
C GLN A 244 15.27 19.83 -30.12
N LEU A 245 15.37 18.51 -29.87
CA LEU A 245 16.21 17.61 -30.68
C LEU A 245 15.73 17.51 -32.13
N GLU A 246 14.41 17.64 -32.36
CA GLU A 246 13.81 17.59 -33.70
C GLU A 246 13.82 18.96 -34.41
N SER A 247 14.20 20.04 -33.71
CA SER A 247 14.18 21.39 -34.27
C SER A 247 15.31 21.63 -35.29
N VAL A 248 15.03 22.46 -36.31
CA VAL A 248 15.96 22.75 -37.43
C VAL A 248 17.23 23.48 -36.96
N SER A 249 17.15 24.22 -35.85
CA SER A 249 18.28 24.94 -35.25
C SER A 249 18.45 24.54 -33.78
N LEU A 250 19.49 23.77 -33.49
CA LEU A 250 19.79 23.33 -32.13
C LEU A 250 20.27 24.49 -31.26
N ASP A 251 19.45 24.90 -30.29
CA ASP A 251 19.84 25.85 -29.25
C ASP A 251 20.53 25.09 -28.10
N ASN A 252 21.85 24.97 -28.19
CA ASN A 252 22.67 24.26 -27.21
C ASN A 252 22.50 24.81 -25.78
N THR A 253 22.25 26.11 -25.63
CA THR A 253 22.05 26.75 -24.31
C THR A 253 20.73 26.29 -23.68
N LYS A 254 19.63 26.29 -24.44
CA LYS A 254 18.33 25.78 -23.95
C LYS A 254 18.39 24.29 -23.64
N MET A 255 19.11 23.51 -24.45
CA MET A 255 19.30 22.08 -24.22
C MET A 255 20.06 21.79 -22.93
N LEU A 256 21.13 22.54 -22.66
CA LEU A 256 21.89 22.45 -21.40
C LEU A 256 21.01 22.81 -20.19
N MET A 257 20.15 23.83 -20.31
CA MET A 257 19.20 24.19 -19.25
C MET A 257 18.15 23.10 -19.01
N LEU A 258 17.58 22.50 -20.06
CA LEU A 258 16.63 21.39 -19.95
C LEU A 258 17.27 20.16 -19.32
N ARG A 259 18.50 19.82 -19.74
CA ARG A 259 19.30 18.74 -19.14
C ARG A 259 19.55 18.98 -17.66
N SER A 260 20.00 20.18 -17.30
CA SER A 260 20.28 20.54 -15.90
C SER A 260 19.04 20.35 -15.02
N LYS A 261 17.88 20.86 -15.46
CA LYS A 261 16.61 20.69 -14.75
C LYS A 261 16.15 19.24 -14.65
N LEU A 262 16.32 18.45 -15.72
CA LEU A 262 16.01 17.01 -15.69
C LEU A 262 16.87 16.28 -14.65
N VAL A 263 18.18 16.56 -14.60
CA VAL A 263 19.08 15.98 -13.60
C VAL A 263 18.66 16.37 -12.18
N GLU A 264 18.28 17.62 -11.97
CA GLU A 264 17.79 18.10 -10.68
C GLU A 264 16.54 17.34 -10.22
N TYR A 265 15.52 17.24 -11.08
CA TYR A 265 14.28 16.52 -10.72
C TYR A 265 14.49 15.01 -10.59
N ILE A 266 15.39 14.40 -11.36
CA ILE A 266 15.76 12.98 -11.21
C ILE A 266 16.41 12.74 -9.84
N LYS A 267 17.28 13.64 -9.37
CA LYS A 267 17.85 13.56 -8.01
C LYS A 267 16.77 13.69 -6.92
N GLU A 268 15.79 14.57 -7.12
CA GLU A 268 14.67 14.67 -6.18
C GLU A 268 13.80 13.39 -6.18
N LEU A 269 13.54 12.79 -7.35
CA LEU A 269 12.85 11.50 -7.45
C LEU A 269 13.59 10.38 -6.72
N GLU A 270 14.92 10.34 -6.83
CA GLU A 270 15.77 9.40 -6.10
C GLU A 270 15.63 9.57 -4.59
N LYS A 271 15.65 10.80 -4.07
CA LYS A 271 15.43 11.09 -2.64
C LYS A 271 14.07 10.58 -2.17
N LYS A 272 12.99 10.83 -2.93
CA LYS A 272 11.64 10.33 -2.60
C LYS A 272 11.59 8.80 -2.62
N GLY A 273 12.26 8.17 -3.58
CA GLY A 273 12.44 6.73 -3.63
C GLY A 273 13.17 6.17 -2.42
N GLY A 274 14.25 6.83 -2.00
CA GLY A 274 15.03 6.49 -0.80
C GLY A 274 14.20 6.58 0.48
N PHE A 275 13.28 7.55 0.57
CA PHE A 275 12.32 7.64 1.68
C PHE A 275 11.44 6.37 1.79
N PHE A 276 10.84 5.91 0.68
CA PHE A 276 10.03 4.68 0.70
C PHE A 276 10.87 3.44 1.02
N LYS A 277 12.13 3.39 0.56
CA LYS A 277 13.07 2.30 0.88
C LYS A 277 13.39 2.26 2.38
N ALA A 278 13.72 3.41 2.97
CA ALA A 278 14.03 3.53 4.40
C ALA A 278 12.87 3.07 5.28
N MET A 279 11.64 3.41 4.89
CA MET A 279 10.43 2.99 5.60
C MET A 279 10.18 1.47 5.53
N LEU A 280 10.62 0.79 4.46
CA LEU A 280 10.54 -0.67 4.36
C LEU A 280 11.61 -1.36 5.21
N THR A 281 12.80 -0.77 5.31
CA THR A 281 13.93 -1.35 6.06
C THR A 281 13.85 -1.09 7.56
N SER A 282 13.23 0.02 7.98
CA SER A 282 13.03 0.34 9.42
C SER A 282 12.09 -0.64 10.14
N VAL A 283 11.31 -1.44 9.42
CA VAL A 283 10.47 -2.52 9.98
C VAL A 283 11.33 -3.60 10.67
N GLY A 284 12.60 -3.75 10.30
CA GLY A 284 13.46 -4.82 10.78
C GLY A 284 14.15 -4.56 12.13
N GLU A 285 14.40 -3.31 12.51
CA GLU A 285 15.29 -2.99 13.64
C GLU A 285 14.56 -2.67 14.94
N SER A 286 13.31 -2.21 14.89
CA SER A 286 12.63 -1.67 16.08
C SER A 286 11.43 -2.49 16.57
N GLY A 287 11.03 -3.56 15.86
CA GLY A 287 9.87 -4.38 16.24
C GLY A 287 8.52 -3.63 16.31
N LEU A 288 8.50 -2.35 15.94
CA LEU A 288 7.32 -1.51 15.86
C LEU A 288 6.63 -1.82 14.54
N GLU A 289 5.42 -2.39 14.63
CA GLU A 289 4.55 -2.62 13.47
C GLU A 289 4.42 -1.33 12.65
N LEU A 290 4.68 -1.44 11.35
CA LEU A 290 4.45 -0.33 10.44
C LEU A 290 2.95 0.03 10.50
N GLU A 291 2.62 1.27 10.91
CA GLU A 291 1.21 1.74 10.96
C GLU A 291 0.51 1.65 9.60
N VAL A 292 1.29 1.58 8.53
CA VAL A 292 0.84 1.46 7.15
C VAL A 292 1.13 0.05 6.62
N PRO A 293 0.22 -0.59 5.85
CA PRO A 293 0.48 -1.91 5.28
C PRO A 293 1.81 -1.96 4.48
N PRO A 294 2.74 -2.89 4.77
CA PRO A 294 4.03 -2.99 4.08
C PRO A 294 3.92 -3.12 2.56
N LEU A 295 2.84 -3.78 2.10
CA LEU A 295 2.53 -3.92 0.68
C LEU A 295 2.32 -2.56 -0.01
N LEU A 296 1.69 -1.59 0.68
CA LEU A 296 1.44 -0.26 0.12
C LEU A 296 2.76 0.48 -0.11
N VAL A 297 3.62 0.52 0.92
CA VAL A 297 4.93 1.17 0.84
C VAL A 297 5.82 0.48 -0.20
N SER A 298 5.77 -0.86 -0.28
CA SER A 298 6.47 -1.64 -1.31
C SER A 298 6.06 -1.24 -2.72
N ASN A 299 4.76 -1.06 -2.97
CA ASN A 299 4.25 -0.65 -4.27
C ASN A 299 4.66 0.79 -4.63
N MET A 300 4.65 1.71 -3.65
CA MET A 300 5.13 3.09 -3.83
C MET A 300 6.63 3.11 -4.19
N TYR A 301 7.44 2.35 -3.45
CA TYR A 301 8.88 2.19 -3.74
C TYR A 301 9.11 1.64 -5.15
N LYS A 302 8.49 0.51 -5.50
CA LYS A 302 8.64 -0.13 -6.83
C LYS A 302 8.28 0.81 -7.95
N THR A 303 7.13 1.49 -7.85
CA THR A 303 6.69 2.47 -8.85
C THR A 303 7.69 3.62 -8.99
N SER A 304 8.23 4.09 -7.86
CA SER A 304 9.22 5.17 -7.85
C SER A 304 10.53 4.75 -8.53
N MET A 305 11.02 3.55 -8.23
CA MET A 305 12.25 3.02 -8.83
C MET A 305 12.11 2.71 -10.30
N MET A 306 10.99 2.13 -10.72
CA MET A 306 10.73 1.87 -12.13
C MET A 306 10.75 3.17 -12.94
N PHE A 307 10.08 4.22 -12.46
CA PHE A 307 10.08 5.51 -13.15
C PHE A 307 11.44 6.22 -13.12
N LEU A 308 12.18 6.12 -12.01
CA LEU A 308 13.53 6.67 -11.88
C LEU A 308 14.49 6.04 -12.89
N LEU A 309 14.51 4.71 -12.97
CA LEU A 309 15.37 3.97 -13.90
C LEU A 309 15.03 4.29 -15.36
N ASP A 310 13.74 4.33 -15.70
CA ASP A 310 13.27 4.74 -17.03
C ASP A 310 13.70 6.18 -17.37
N SER A 311 13.59 7.10 -16.42
CA SER A 311 14.02 8.49 -16.60
C SER A 311 15.53 8.62 -16.80
N ILE A 312 16.35 7.89 -16.05
CA ILE A 312 17.81 7.88 -16.20
C ILE A 312 18.19 7.33 -17.58
N GLN A 313 17.58 6.22 -17.98
CA GLN A 313 17.83 5.61 -19.29
C GLN A 313 17.44 6.57 -20.42
N LYS A 314 16.24 7.16 -20.36
CA LYS A 314 15.78 8.10 -21.38
C LYS A 314 16.67 9.34 -21.48
N LEU A 315 17.12 9.89 -20.36
CA LEU A 315 18.05 11.02 -20.37
C LEU A 315 19.40 10.65 -21.00
N LYS A 316 19.90 9.43 -20.75
CA LYS A 316 21.12 8.93 -21.39
C LYS A 316 20.95 8.84 -22.91
N ASP A 317 19.88 8.20 -23.37
CA ASP A 317 19.59 8.05 -24.80
C ASP A 317 19.51 9.41 -25.51
N MET A 318 18.82 10.38 -24.91
CA MET A 318 18.67 11.72 -25.48
C MET A 318 19.99 12.50 -25.52
N ASN A 319 20.87 12.32 -24.54
CA ASN A 319 22.20 12.92 -24.56
C ASN A 319 23.09 12.32 -25.65
N GLU A 320 23.02 11.00 -25.88
CA GLU A 320 23.76 10.34 -26.97
C GLU A 320 23.31 10.88 -28.34
N VAL A 321 22.00 11.08 -28.53
CA VAL A 321 21.46 11.71 -29.74
C VAL A 321 21.94 13.15 -29.89
N GLN A 322 21.91 13.95 -28.81
CA GLN A 322 22.42 15.32 -28.83
C GLN A 322 23.90 15.39 -29.23
N GLU A 323 24.73 14.52 -28.67
CA GLU A 323 26.16 14.44 -29.00
C GLU A 323 26.41 14.02 -30.44
N ALA A 324 25.62 13.09 -30.97
CA ALA A 324 25.72 12.67 -32.36
C ALA A 324 25.36 13.83 -33.32
N LEU A 325 24.33 14.61 -32.99
CA LEU A 325 23.91 15.77 -33.78
C LEU A 325 24.95 16.91 -33.73
N SER A 326 25.54 17.18 -32.56
CA SER A 326 26.56 18.23 -32.40
C SER A 326 27.91 17.89 -33.02
N LYS A 327 28.25 16.60 -33.16
CA LYS A 327 29.48 16.12 -33.83
C LYS A 327 29.32 16.00 -35.36
N SER A 328 28.14 16.21 -35.92
CA SER A 328 27.95 16.19 -37.38
C SER A 328 28.60 17.43 -38.02
N PRO A 329 29.48 17.28 -39.04
CA PRO A 329 30.08 18.42 -39.70
C PRO A 329 29.03 19.14 -40.55
N SER A 330 28.84 20.43 -40.32
CA SER A 330 28.20 21.31 -41.28
C SER A 330 28.98 21.29 -42.60
N PRO A 331 28.33 21.09 -43.76
CA PRO A 331 29.02 21.02 -45.05
C PRO A 331 29.27 22.43 -45.57
N VAL A 332 30.39 23.04 -45.18
CA VAL A 332 31.00 24.15 -45.96
C VAL A 332 32.49 24.29 -45.64
N ASP A 333 33.24 24.38 -46.73
CA ASP A 333 34.64 24.78 -46.91
C ASP A 333 35.75 23.79 -46.53
N SER A 334 35.95 22.87 -47.48
CA SER A 334 37.23 22.21 -47.77
C SER A 334 38.20 23.16 -48.48
N VAL A 335 39.37 23.40 -47.90
CA VAL A 335 40.61 23.59 -48.67
C VAL A 335 41.86 23.18 -47.86
N ASP A 336 42.56 22.21 -48.44
CA ASP A 336 43.99 21.85 -48.39
C ASP A 336 44.93 22.49 -47.35
N ALA A 337 45.69 21.64 -46.64
CA ALA A 337 47.15 21.65 -46.73
C ALA A 337 47.82 20.49 -45.93
N ARG A 338 48.38 19.56 -46.70
CA ARG A 338 49.79 19.11 -46.66
C ARG A 338 50.42 18.63 -45.33
N ALA A 339 50.60 17.31 -45.30
CA ALA A 339 51.76 16.53 -44.83
C ALA A 339 52.81 17.19 -43.91
N GLN A 340 53.01 16.56 -42.75
CA GLN A 340 54.32 16.29 -42.16
C GLN A 340 54.22 15.09 -41.21
N SER A 341 54.97 14.03 -41.50
CA SER A 341 55.44 13.06 -40.51
C SER A 341 56.61 13.67 -39.73
N PRO A 342 56.83 13.32 -38.46
CA PRO A 342 57.89 12.34 -38.20
C PRO A 342 57.61 11.35 -37.04
N LEU A 343 58.15 10.13 -37.21
CA LEU A 343 58.84 9.25 -36.25
C LEU A 343 58.55 9.45 -34.74
N GLU A 344 58.13 8.39 -34.03
CA GLU A 344 58.95 7.70 -33.00
C GLU A 344 58.17 6.75 -32.05
N VAL A 345 58.82 5.62 -31.78
CA VAL A 345 58.87 4.83 -30.53
C VAL A 345 57.60 4.09 -30.07
N GLN A 346 57.69 2.76 -30.18
CA GLN A 346 56.86 1.80 -29.49
C GLN A 346 57.03 1.94 -27.97
N SER A 347 55.93 2.21 -27.26
CA SER A 347 55.79 1.94 -25.83
C SER A 347 54.43 1.25 -25.61
N PRO A 348 54.30 0.33 -24.65
CA PRO A 348 53.06 -0.44 -24.45
C PRO A 348 51.90 0.53 -24.13
N PRO A 349 50.65 0.14 -24.45
CA PRO A 349 49.50 1.04 -24.37
C PRO A 349 49.31 1.48 -22.91
N LYS A 350 49.73 2.70 -22.59
CA LYS A 350 49.43 3.32 -21.30
C LYS A 350 47.92 3.50 -21.23
N LEU A 351 47.28 2.78 -20.31
CA LEU A 351 45.87 2.94 -19.94
C LEU A 351 45.52 4.42 -19.89
N SER A 352 44.40 4.80 -20.53
CA SER A 352 43.96 6.18 -20.50
C SER A 352 43.66 6.60 -19.06
N LYS A 353 43.83 7.90 -18.73
CA LYS A 353 43.52 8.44 -17.38
C LYS A 353 42.11 8.09 -16.90
N ARG A 354 41.18 7.89 -17.84
CA ARG A 354 39.80 7.45 -17.57
C ARG A 354 39.74 5.98 -17.15
N GLU A 355 40.43 5.11 -17.88
CA GLU A 355 40.50 3.67 -17.57
C GLU A 355 41.22 3.39 -16.26
N ILE A 356 42.26 4.15 -15.92
CA ILE A 356 42.94 4.07 -14.62
C ILE A 356 41.97 4.43 -13.49
N ARG A 357 41.17 5.49 -13.67
CA ARG A 357 40.19 5.91 -12.66
C ARG A 357 39.09 4.87 -12.48
N GLU A 358 38.56 4.35 -13.58
CA GLU A 358 37.49 3.34 -13.56
C GLU A 358 37.97 2.03 -12.89
N ARG A 359 39.19 1.58 -13.22
CA ARG A 359 39.80 0.41 -12.57
C ARG A 359 40.10 0.63 -11.09
N ARG A 360 40.53 1.82 -10.66
CA ARG A 360 40.70 2.16 -9.23
C ARG A 360 39.37 2.17 -8.48
N GLU A 361 38.31 2.70 -9.08
CA GLU A 361 36.96 2.67 -8.51
C GLU A 361 36.45 1.22 -8.39
N GLN A 362 36.66 0.38 -9.42
CA GLN A 362 36.35 -1.05 -9.36
C GLN A 362 37.15 -1.77 -8.27
N LEU A 363 38.45 -1.51 -8.15
CA LEU A 363 39.30 -2.07 -7.12
C LEU A 363 38.84 -1.68 -5.71
N MET A 364 38.39 -0.44 -5.51
CA MET A 364 37.85 0.03 -4.23
C MET A 364 36.55 -0.70 -3.86
N VAL A 365 35.63 -0.87 -4.82
CA VAL A 365 34.37 -1.57 -4.59
C VAL A 365 34.60 -3.05 -4.27
N ILE A 366 35.49 -3.73 -5.01
CA ILE A 366 35.75 -5.16 -4.78
C ILE A 366 36.48 -5.39 -3.46
N ASN A 367 37.38 -4.49 -3.04
CA ASN A 367 37.98 -4.56 -1.71
C ASN A 367 36.95 -4.38 -0.58
N GLU A 368 35.98 -3.47 -0.74
CA GLU A 368 34.88 -3.31 0.21
C GLU A 368 33.99 -4.58 0.25
N GLN A 369 33.69 -5.17 -0.91
CA GLN A 369 32.93 -6.42 -0.99
C GLN A 369 33.66 -7.58 -0.30
N LYS A 370 34.99 -7.69 -0.46
CA LYS A 370 35.80 -8.67 0.25
C LYS A 370 35.68 -8.49 1.77
N PHE A 371 35.79 -7.26 2.26
CA PHE A 371 35.68 -6.95 3.69
C PHE A 371 34.31 -7.37 4.27
N LEU A 372 33.22 -7.08 3.54
CA LEU A 372 31.86 -7.48 3.94
C LEU A 372 31.68 -9.01 3.97
N VAL A 373 32.25 -9.72 2.99
CA VAL A 373 32.22 -11.18 2.94
C VAL A 373 33.04 -11.79 4.09
N GLU A 374 34.18 -11.20 4.46
CA GLU A 374 34.97 -11.63 5.62
C GLU A 374 34.20 -11.49 6.94
N ASP A 375 33.50 -10.36 7.15
CA ASP A 375 32.64 -10.15 8.33
C ASP A 375 31.45 -11.13 8.35
N LEU A 376 30.85 -11.40 7.19
CA LEU A 376 29.79 -12.41 7.05
C LEU A 376 30.30 -13.82 7.38
N ILE A 377 31.49 -14.20 6.92
CA ILE A 377 32.11 -15.50 7.27
C ILE A 377 32.29 -15.60 8.79
N GLU A 378 32.77 -14.53 9.45
CA GLU A 378 32.96 -14.54 10.91
C GLU A 378 31.62 -14.72 11.65
N LYS A 379 30.57 -14.02 11.23
CA LYS A 379 29.21 -14.14 11.82
C LYS A 379 28.61 -15.52 11.59
N THR A 380 28.75 -16.08 10.39
CA THR A 380 28.20 -17.39 10.04
C THR A 380 28.95 -18.53 10.74
N ARG A 381 30.28 -18.40 10.93
CA ARG A 381 31.09 -19.30 11.77
C ARG A 381 30.63 -19.28 13.23
N LYS A 382 30.34 -18.11 13.81
CA LYS A 382 29.75 -17.98 15.16
C LYS A 382 28.38 -18.68 15.27
N GLN A 383 27.61 -18.69 14.19
CA GLN A 383 26.30 -19.36 14.10
C GLN A 383 26.37 -20.86 13.79
N ARG A 384 27.57 -21.44 13.64
CA ARG A 384 27.80 -22.88 13.35
C ARG A 384 27.12 -23.41 12.08
N LYS A 385 26.90 -22.54 11.09
CA LYS A 385 26.34 -22.90 9.79
C LYS A 385 27.45 -23.19 8.77
N PHE A 386 28.07 -24.36 8.87
CA PHE A 386 29.29 -24.68 8.14
C PHE A 386 29.12 -24.77 6.61
N ASP A 387 27.93 -25.13 6.13
CA ASP A 387 27.63 -25.21 4.68
C ASP A 387 27.66 -23.81 4.02
N GLU A 388 27.14 -22.79 4.72
CA GLU A 388 27.16 -21.40 4.26
C GLU A 388 28.58 -20.80 4.35
N VAL A 389 29.39 -21.23 5.34
CA VAL A 389 30.79 -20.80 5.47
C VAL A 389 31.62 -21.23 4.26
N HIS A 390 31.49 -22.48 3.82
CA HIS A 390 32.22 -22.98 2.65
C HIS A 390 31.89 -22.17 1.38
N THR A 391 30.61 -21.89 1.16
CA THR A 391 30.14 -21.12 -0.02
C THR A 391 30.68 -19.68 0.01
N LEU A 392 30.72 -19.05 1.20
CA LEU A 392 31.26 -17.70 1.36
C LEU A 392 32.80 -17.67 1.21
N GLU A 393 33.50 -18.74 1.62
CA GLU A 393 34.94 -18.88 1.42
C GLU A 393 35.32 -19.01 -0.07
N GLU A 394 34.52 -19.74 -0.85
CA GLU A 394 34.67 -19.76 -2.32
C GLU A 394 34.44 -18.37 -2.93
N SER A 395 33.38 -17.68 -2.53
CA SER A 395 33.11 -16.31 -2.99
C SER A 395 34.24 -15.34 -2.62
N LYS A 396 34.84 -15.49 -1.43
CA LYS A 396 36.00 -14.69 -1.02
C LYS A 396 37.19 -14.93 -1.94
N LYS A 397 37.47 -16.20 -2.28
CA LYS A 397 38.59 -16.57 -3.16
C LYS A 397 38.44 -15.98 -4.56
N ASP A 398 37.21 -15.95 -5.09
CA ASP A 398 36.91 -15.32 -6.38
C ASP A 398 37.13 -13.81 -6.35
N LEU A 399 36.75 -13.14 -5.25
CA LEU A 399 37.02 -11.71 -5.06
C LEU A 399 38.52 -11.42 -4.95
N GLU A 400 39.29 -12.26 -4.24
CA GLU A 400 40.75 -12.14 -4.16
C GLU A 400 41.43 -12.31 -5.51
N ALA A 401 40.98 -13.28 -6.32
CA ALA A 401 41.49 -13.44 -7.69
C ALA A 401 41.20 -12.21 -8.55
N LYS A 402 40.01 -11.61 -8.40
CA LYS A 402 39.65 -10.40 -9.17
C LYS A 402 40.41 -9.15 -8.73
N ILE A 403 40.72 -9.04 -7.44
CA ILE A 403 41.60 -7.99 -6.91
C ILE A 403 43.00 -8.12 -7.52
N ALA A 404 43.57 -9.33 -7.51
CA ALA A 404 44.90 -9.57 -8.09
C ALA A 404 44.96 -9.24 -9.59
N GLU A 405 43.92 -9.62 -10.36
CA GLU A 405 43.81 -9.27 -11.78
C GLU A 405 43.76 -7.75 -12.00
N LEU A 406 42.97 -7.03 -11.18
CA LEU A 406 42.86 -5.56 -11.28
C LEU A 406 44.15 -4.85 -10.84
N GLU A 407 44.86 -5.37 -9.85
CA GLU A 407 46.17 -4.86 -9.41
C GLU A 407 47.24 -5.08 -10.48
N GLU A 408 47.25 -6.25 -11.14
CA GLU A 408 48.14 -6.54 -12.27
C GLU A 408 47.84 -5.64 -13.48
N GLU A 409 46.55 -5.43 -13.80
CA GLU A 409 46.13 -4.51 -14.87
C GLU A 409 46.47 -3.05 -14.55
N LEU A 410 46.47 -2.65 -13.28
CA LEU A 410 46.82 -1.29 -12.86
C LEU A 410 48.34 -1.06 -12.79
N GLY A 411 49.14 -2.08 -12.50
CA GLY A 411 50.60 -1.99 -12.38
C GLY A 411 51.04 -0.84 -11.46
N ASP A 412 51.96 0.02 -11.93
CA ASP A 412 52.44 1.21 -11.22
C ASP A 412 51.36 2.29 -10.97
N PHE A 413 50.15 2.10 -11.49
CA PHE A 413 48.99 2.98 -11.26
C PHE A 413 48.02 2.43 -10.21
N GLY A 414 48.41 1.40 -9.45
CA GLY A 414 47.75 1.00 -8.20
C GLY A 414 47.70 2.15 -7.17
N PHE A 415 47.07 1.91 -6.02
CA PHE A 415 47.01 2.90 -4.93
C PHE A 415 48.38 3.22 -4.33
#